data_AF-A0A7C5TFX2-F1
#
_entry.id   AF-A0A7C5TFX2-F1
#
_cell.length_a   1.000
_cell.length_b   1.000
_cell.length_c   1.000
_cell.angle_alpha   90.00
_cell.angle_beta   90.00
_cell.angle_gamma   90.00
#
_symmetry.space_group_name_H-M   'P 1'
#
loop_
_entity.id
_entity.type
_entity.pdbx_description
1 polymer ?
#
loop_
_entity_poly.entity_id
_entity_poly.type
_entity_poly.pdbx_seq_one_letter_code
_entity_poly.pdbx_strand_id
1 'polypeptide(L)'
;MTTEITVGRKGLPINTLPYTIKIYINNQVLVPANLVRKLGLERTKYVYVVLEHNNQKIELTNVKLLRTKHTNSRQFTIPREVREKFGIKPFDMVTIHVIQPINISMS
;
A
#
# COMPACT_ATOMS: atom_id res chain seq x y z
N MET A 1 8.79 18.86 -36.90
CA MET A 1 8.12 18.90 -35.60
C MET A 1 8.50 17.63 -34.86
N THR A 2 9.39 17.72 -33.88
CA THR A 2 9.86 16.56 -33.11
C THR A 2 8.89 16.35 -31.97
N THR A 3 8.08 15.30 -32.04
CA THR A 3 7.14 14.94 -30.97
C THR A 3 7.94 14.42 -29.79
N GLU A 4 8.03 15.20 -28.72
CA GLU A 4 8.58 14.72 -27.45
C GLU A 4 7.65 13.65 -26.88
N ILE A 5 8.02 12.38 -27.05
CA ILE A 5 7.33 11.27 -26.39
C ILE A 5 7.74 11.30 -24.92
N THR A 6 6.91 11.92 -24.08
CA THR A 6 7.05 11.79 -22.63
C THR A 6 6.60 10.38 -22.25
N VAL A 7 7.53 9.42 -22.23
CA VAL A 7 7.29 8.05 -21.78
C VAL A 7 7.24 8.03 -20.24
N GLY A 8 6.25 8.72 -19.66
CA GLY A 8 5.90 8.49 -18.27
C GLY A 8 5.42 7.04 -18.13
N ARG A 9 6.11 6.21 -17.33
CA ARG A 9 5.62 4.86 -17.02
C ARG A 9 4.18 4.97 -16.50
N LYS A 10 3.22 4.42 -17.25
CA LYS A 10 1.82 4.35 -16.84
C LYS A 10 1.76 3.66 -15.47
N GLY A 11 1.21 4.35 -14.47
CA GLY A 11 1.06 3.79 -13.12
C GLY A 11 0.20 2.52 -13.13
N LEU A 12 0.28 1.70 -12.08
CA LEU A 12 -0.56 0.50 -11.99
C LEU A 12 -2.04 0.88 -12.12
N PRO A 13 -2.82 0.21 -13.00
CA PRO A 13 -4.23 0.52 -13.26
C PRO A 13 -5.15 -0.01 -12.15
N ILE A 14 -4.72 0.07 -10.89
CA ILE A 14 -5.46 -0.39 -9.71
C ILE A 14 -6.09 0.83 -9.04
N ASN A 15 -7.41 0.84 -8.96
CA ASN A 15 -8.23 1.96 -8.46
C ASN A 15 -9.36 1.52 -7.52
N THR A 16 -9.39 0.25 -7.11
CA THR A 16 -10.40 -0.32 -6.23
C THR A 16 -9.77 -1.26 -5.21
N LEU A 17 -10.47 -1.43 -4.09
CA LEU A 17 -10.27 -2.54 -3.16
C LEU A 17 -11.34 -3.62 -3.45
N PRO A 18 -11.04 -4.91 -3.23
CA PRO A 18 -9.72 -5.42 -2.88
C PRO A 18 -8.76 -5.40 -4.08
N TYR A 19 -7.46 -5.44 -3.83
CA TYR A 19 -6.45 -5.67 -4.88
C TYR A 19 -5.34 -6.60 -4.37
N THR A 20 -4.81 -7.43 -5.27
CA THR A 20 -3.71 -8.34 -4.94
C THR A 20 -2.39 -7.78 -5.46
N ILE A 21 -1.35 -7.83 -4.63
CA ILE A 21 -0.02 -7.35 -4.98
C ILE A 21 1.08 -8.18 -4.34
N LYS A 22 2.23 -8.21 -5.01
CA LYS A 22 3.45 -8.86 -4.51
C LYS A 22 4.14 -8.00 -3.45
N ILE A 23 4.53 -8.61 -2.34
CA ILE A 23 5.37 -7.97 -1.32
C ILE A 23 6.77 -7.75 -1.88
N TYR A 24 7.32 -6.56 -1.65
CA TYR A 24 8.70 -6.23 -2.03
C TYR A 24 9.74 -6.89 -1.13
N ILE A 25 10.98 -6.95 -1.62
CA ILE A 25 12.11 -7.58 -0.91
C ILE A 25 12.32 -7.01 0.50
N ASN A 26 11.98 -5.73 0.70
CA ASN A 26 12.07 -5.02 1.97
C ASN A 26 10.79 -5.14 2.83
N ASN A 27 9.93 -6.13 2.56
CA ASN A 27 8.67 -6.37 3.27
C ASN A 27 7.64 -5.25 3.12
N GLN A 28 7.76 -4.43 2.08
CA GLN A 28 6.83 -3.35 1.81
C GLN A 28 5.77 -3.75 0.81
N VAL A 29 4.59 -3.17 0.99
CA VAL A 29 3.44 -3.30 0.11
C VAL A 29 3.17 -1.94 -0.52
N LEU A 30 3.01 -1.93 -1.85
CA LEU A 30 2.68 -0.72 -2.60
C LEU A 30 1.18 -0.44 -2.51
N VAL A 31 0.84 0.83 -2.27
CA VAL A 31 -0.47 1.42 -2.51
C VAL A 31 -0.38 2.27 -3.78
N PRO A 32 -1.05 1.87 -4.88
CA PRO A 32 -0.99 2.56 -6.16
C PRO A 32 -1.45 4.02 -6.07
N ALA A 33 -0.80 4.93 -6.80
CA ALA A 33 -1.09 6.37 -6.78
C ALA A 33 -2.58 6.71 -7.02
N ASN A 34 -3.24 5.99 -7.92
CA ASN A 34 -4.66 6.21 -8.19
C ASN A 34 -5.53 5.83 -7.00
N LEU A 35 -5.20 4.72 -6.32
CA LEU A 35 -5.89 4.31 -5.11
C LEU A 35 -5.61 5.27 -3.94
N VAL A 36 -4.37 5.75 -3.80
CA VAL A 36 -4.01 6.79 -2.80
C VAL A 36 -4.90 8.03 -2.97
N ARG A 37 -5.05 8.53 -4.21
CA ARG A 37 -5.89 9.70 -4.50
C ARG A 37 -7.36 9.44 -4.22
N LYS A 38 -7.87 8.30 -4.67
CA LYS A 38 -9.28 7.92 -4.49
C LYS A 38 -9.65 7.76 -3.02
N LEU A 39 -8.72 7.28 -2.19
CA LEU A 39 -8.91 7.10 -0.75
C LEU A 39 -8.54 8.34 0.08
N GLY A 40 -8.10 9.45 -0.56
CA GLY A 40 -7.71 10.68 0.14
C GLY A 40 -6.48 10.53 1.04
N LEU A 41 -5.54 9.64 0.68
CA LEU A 41 -4.40 9.27 1.52
C LEU A 41 -3.14 10.10 1.26
N GLU A 42 -3.19 11.15 0.44
CA GLU A 42 -2.02 11.91 0.01
C GLU A 42 -1.28 12.55 1.17
N ARG A 43 -2.02 13.03 2.18
CA ARG A 43 -1.47 13.68 3.38
C ARG A 43 -1.50 12.79 4.61
N THR A 44 -2.01 11.56 4.48
CA THR A 44 -2.14 10.60 5.57
C THR A 44 -0.78 10.02 5.95
N LYS A 45 -0.47 10.06 7.24
CA LYS A 45 0.78 9.50 7.80
C LYS A 45 0.62 8.05 8.24
N TYR A 46 -0.51 7.71 8.83
CA TYR A 46 -0.79 6.40 9.41
C TYR A 46 -2.14 5.88 8.95
N VAL A 47 -2.20 4.58 8.71
CA VAL A 47 -3.42 3.90 8.25
C VAL A 47 -3.65 2.62 9.02
N TYR A 48 -4.93 2.27 9.11
CA TYR A 48 -5.42 0.94 9.36
C TYR A 48 -5.48 0.17 8.03
N VAL A 49 -4.97 -1.06 8.00
CA VAL A 49 -4.97 -1.93 6.82
C VAL A 49 -5.51 -3.31 7.20
N VAL A 50 -6.39 -3.86 6.36
CA VAL A 50 -6.72 -5.29 6.39
C VAL A 50 -6.15 -5.92 5.14
N LEU A 51 -5.23 -6.86 5.34
CA LEU A 51 -4.69 -7.69 4.27
C LEU A 51 -5.07 -9.15 4.49
N GLU A 52 -5.05 -9.92 3.42
CA GLU A 52 -5.25 -11.36 3.44
C GLU A 52 -4.01 -12.06 2.89
N HIS A 53 -3.57 -13.09 3.60
CA HIS A 53 -2.49 -13.99 3.23
C HIS A 53 -2.87 -15.40 3.66
N ASN A 54 -2.70 -16.40 2.80
CA ASN A 54 -3.04 -17.81 3.08
C ASN A 54 -4.43 -17.99 3.73
N ASN A 55 -5.46 -17.34 3.16
CA ASN A 55 -6.85 -17.36 3.63
C ASN A 55 -7.08 -16.79 5.04
N GLN A 56 -6.11 -16.05 5.59
CA GLN A 56 -6.22 -15.38 6.88
C GLN A 56 -6.26 -13.86 6.70
N LYS A 57 -7.29 -13.23 7.26
CA LYS A 57 -7.38 -11.77 7.36
C LYS A 57 -6.53 -11.28 8.53
N ILE A 58 -5.70 -10.29 8.26
CA ILE A 58 -4.69 -9.77 9.16
C ILE A 58 -4.88 -8.26 9.24
N GLU A 59 -5.11 -7.76 10.43
CA GLU A 59 -5.30 -6.35 10.70
C GLU A 59 -3.98 -5.69 11.12
N LEU A 60 -3.65 -4.58 10.47
CA LEU A 60 -2.51 -3.74 10.79
C LEU A 60 -3.04 -2.37 11.23
N THR A 61 -3.00 -2.09 12.53
CA THR A 61 -3.72 -0.95 13.09
C THR A 61 -3.00 0.38 12.99
N ASN A 62 -1.66 0.41 13.00
CA ASN A 62 -0.88 1.64 13.02
C ASN A 62 0.32 1.62 12.08
N VAL A 63 0.06 1.42 10.78
CA VAL A 63 1.16 1.35 9.80
C VAL A 63 1.41 2.71 9.16
N LYS A 64 2.69 3.08 9.13
CA LYS A 64 3.14 4.32 8.51
C LYS A 64 3.09 4.20 6.98
N LEU A 65 2.43 5.17 6.33
CA LEU A 65 2.49 5.35 4.88
C LEU A 65 3.76 6.12 4.51
N LEU A 66 4.67 5.42 3.82
CA LEU A 66 5.90 5.94 3.28
C LEU A 66 5.65 6.64 1.95
N ARG A 67 6.20 7.85 1.82
CA ARG A 67 6.13 8.65 0.59
C ARG A 67 7.22 8.25 -0.38
N THR A 68 6.85 8.12 -1.65
CA THR A 68 7.79 7.97 -2.75
C THR A 68 8.13 9.34 -3.36
N LYS A 69 9.33 9.50 -3.92
CA LYS A 69 9.89 10.81 -4.32
C LYS A 69 9.16 11.48 -5.50
N HIS A 70 8.75 10.70 -6.50
CA HIS A 70 8.23 11.20 -7.79
C HIS A 70 6.79 10.76 -8.11
N THR A 71 6.07 10.19 -7.16
CA THR A 71 4.68 9.74 -7.38
C THR A 71 3.85 9.87 -6.11
N ASN A 72 2.53 9.94 -6.29
CA ASN A 72 1.58 9.88 -5.18
C ASN A 72 1.45 8.47 -4.60
N SER A 73 2.05 7.44 -5.22
CA SER A 73 2.07 6.12 -4.62
C SER A 73 2.66 6.16 -3.21
N ARG A 74 2.11 5.31 -2.35
CA ARG A 74 2.56 5.11 -0.98
C ARG A 74 3.01 3.67 -0.80
N GLN A 75 3.77 3.43 0.23
CA GLN A 75 4.16 2.08 0.65
C GLN A 75 3.94 1.95 2.14
N PHE A 76 3.67 0.76 2.64
CA PHE A 76 3.74 0.48 4.07
C PHE A 76 4.54 -0.80 4.28
N THR A 77 5.15 -0.94 5.46
CA THR A 77 5.92 -2.12 5.83
C THR A 77 5.02 -3.05 6.65
N ILE A 78 5.04 -4.35 6.35
CA ILE A 78 4.37 -5.34 7.20
C ILE A 78 5.24 -5.54 8.46
N PRO A 79 4.70 -5.28 9.67
CA PRO A 79 5.46 -5.38 10.92
C PRO A 79 6.10 -6.76 11.10
N ARG A 80 7.26 -6.82 11.75
CA ARG A 80 8.05 -8.06 11.87
C ARG A 80 7.27 -9.14 12.61
N GLU A 81 6.65 -8.77 13.73
CA GLU A 81 5.83 -9.62 14.58
C GLU A 81 4.65 -10.23 13.81
N VAL A 82 4.05 -9.47 12.89
CA VAL A 82 2.98 -9.97 12.01
C VAL A 82 3.55 -10.95 10.99
N ARG A 83 4.67 -10.61 10.35
CA ARG A 83 5.29 -11.51 9.36
C ARG A 83 5.68 -12.85 9.96
N GLU A 84 6.31 -12.83 11.14
CA GLU A 84 6.72 -14.05 11.83
C GLU A 84 5.50 -14.86 12.29
N LYS A 85 4.48 -14.21 12.85
CA LYS A 85 3.25 -14.89 13.31
C LYS A 85 2.46 -15.55 12.18
N PHE A 86 2.37 -14.92 11.02
CA PHE A 86 1.54 -15.37 9.89
C PHE A 86 2.36 -15.97 8.74
N GLY A 87 3.67 -16.16 8.92
CA GLY A 87 4.57 -16.76 7.93
C GLY A 87 4.69 -15.96 6.63
N ILE A 88 4.50 -14.65 6.67
CA ILE A 88 4.57 -13.77 5.48
C ILE A 88 6.03 -13.52 5.11
N LYS A 89 6.38 -13.80 3.86
CA LYS A 89 7.73 -13.63 3.31
C LYS A 89 7.75 -12.55 2.23
N PRO A 90 8.94 -11.96 1.97
CA PRO A 90 9.12 -11.18 0.75
C PRO A 90 8.72 -12.01 -0.47
N PHE A 91 8.17 -11.33 -1.49
CA PHE A 91 7.69 -11.92 -2.72
C PHE A 91 6.39 -12.72 -2.65
N ASP A 92 5.81 -12.91 -1.47
CA ASP A 92 4.46 -13.47 -1.36
C ASP A 92 3.41 -12.52 -1.96
N MET A 93 2.29 -13.10 -2.39
CA MET A 93 1.12 -12.35 -2.84
C MET A 93 0.19 -12.10 -1.66
N VAL A 94 -0.25 -10.85 -1.49
CA VAL A 94 -1.25 -10.46 -0.49
C VAL A 94 -2.40 -9.74 -1.14
N THR A 95 -3.60 -9.96 -0.63
CA THR A 95 -4.80 -9.23 -1.05
C THR A 95 -5.12 -8.14 -0.03
N ILE A 96 -5.13 -6.89 -0.45
CA ILE A 96 -5.47 -5.76 0.41
C ILE A 96 -6.96 -5.52 0.29
N HIS A 97 -7.67 -5.59 1.42
CA HIS A 97 -9.12 -5.43 1.51
C HIS A 97 -9.52 -4.04 1.99
N VAL A 98 -8.79 -3.50 2.95
CA VAL A 98 -9.10 -2.21 3.57
C VAL A 98 -7.82 -1.39 3.71
N ILE A 99 -7.92 -0.09 3.41
CA ILE A 99 -6.92 0.91 3.77
C ILE A 99 -7.69 2.16 4.21
N GLN A 100 -7.54 2.56 5.46
CA GLN A 100 -8.25 3.69 6.04
C GLN A 100 -7.31 4.57 6.84
N PRO A 101 -7.43 5.91 6.76
CA PRO A 101 -6.67 6.80 7.64
C PRO A 101 -7.04 6.54 9.09
N ILE A 102 -6.04 6.53 9.97
CA ILE A 102 -6.30 6.63 11.40
C ILE A 102 -6.61 8.09 11.66
N ASN A 103 -7.86 8.42 11.97
CA ASN A 103 -8.20 9.73 12.49
C ASN A 103 -7.56 9.86 13.87
N ILE A 104 -6.34 10.37 13.91
CA ILE A 104 -5.82 10.98 15.12
C ILE A 104 -6.52 12.33 15.20
N SER A 105 -7.75 12.35 15.75
CA SER A 105 -8.30 13.57 16.30
C SER A 105 -7.32 14.04 17.36
N MET A 106 -6.49 15.02 17.01
CA MET A 106 -5.74 15.78 17.99
C MET A 106 -6.79 16.53 18.81
N SER A 107 -7.16 15.93 19.94
CA SER A 107 -7.76 16.61 21.09
C SER A 107 -6.76 17.58 21.68
#